data_AF-A0A498NQ32-F1
#
_entry.id   AF-A0A498NQ32-F1
#
_cell.length_a   1.000
_cell.length_b   1.000
_cell.length_c   1.000
_cell.angle_alpha   90.00
_cell.angle_beta   90.00
_cell.angle_gamma   90.00
#
_symmetry.space_group_name_H-M   'P 1'
#
loop_
_entity.id
_entity.type
_entity.pdbx_description
1 polymer ?
#
loop_
_entity_poly.entity_id
_entity_poly.type
_entity_poly.pdbx_seq_one_letter_code
_entity_poly.pdbx_strand_id
1 'polypeptide(L)'
;MNMDDLKQSCYELSLPVTEKCNPISRDIDKANGKQMVQILRRCDAEIFEKKINHDPCHQKLYNSSVIQTMVDVAKRAEMMLRTSFNEMLKAQKQKQICSYIIAGGDRALLTSQEAPEDDPALGARTLDKVCTGKKHVLFIGISCGMSAPFVAGQLDFCLKHLDVFTPVLLGFNPVHMARSEPMQDCSFHFKDVAERMTAEQRHKKAFVLNPVLGVVNDFDDIRGFINNGFSEMKNKEGDLSSLGPQFVIGHKDFVDAILPSLSPNDMILFLFTANDDLHEVTALADQVRRRTSNLHAIAHDLEKLTVPVVPTALVMIQCSCTLAEARHHLDCHPVIRDAVSACFSSSKNKSTVD
;
A
#
# COMPACT_ATOMS: atom_id res chain seq x y z
N MET A 1 17.37 -29.65 25.09
CA MET A 1 16.77 -29.15 23.83
C MET A 1 16.10 -30.34 23.19
N ASN A 2 14.78 -30.32 23.02
CA ASN A 2 14.05 -31.50 22.55
C ASN A 2 14.24 -31.67 21.03
N MET A 3 14.09 -32.89 20.51
CA MET A 3 14.35 -33.20 19.10
C MET A 3 13.41 -32.45 18.14
N ASP A 4 12.22 -32.09 18.63
CA ASP A 4 11.24 -31.28 17.91
C ASP A 4 11.61 -29.79 17.87
N ASP A 5 12.21 -29.24 18.94
CA ASP A 5 12.73 -27.86 18.95
C ASP A 5 13.86 -27.68 17.93
N LEU A 6 14.70 -28.72 17.76
CA LEU A 6 15.77 -28.73 16.77
C LEU A 6 15.22 -28.76 15.33
N LYS A 7 14.22 -29.60 15.07
CA LYS A 7 13.57 -29.69 13.74
C LYS A 7 12.89 -28.38 13.36
N GLN A 8 12.21 -27.74 14.31
CA GLN A 8 11.56 -26.46 14.07
C GLN A 8 12.56 -25.32 13.86
N SER A 9 13.67 -25.31 14.59
CA SER A 9 14.77 -24.38 14.34
C SER A 9 15.44 -24.59 12.98
N CYS A 10 15.61 -25.84 12.53
CA CYS A 10 16.17 -26.14 11.21
C CYS A 10 15.22 -25.74 10.07
N TYR A 11 13.91 -25.90 10.26
CA TYR A 11 12.90 -25.47 9.31
C TYR A 11 12.87 -23.93 9.16
N GLU A 12 12.84 -23.19 10.26
CA GLU A 12 12.92 -21.72 10.28
C GLU A 12 14.18 -21.18 9.59
N LEU A 13 15.32 -21.86 9.75
CA LEU A 13 16.57 -21.49 9.07
C LEU A 13 16.51 -21.70 7.55
N SER A 14 15.66 -22.60 7.06
CA SER A 14 15.50 -22.89 5.62
C SER A 14 14.56 -21.92 4.90
N LEU A 15 13.71 -21.20 5.64
CA LEU A 15 12.75 -20.27 5.07
C LEU A 15 13.44 -18.97 4.60
N PRO A 16 13.01 -18.39 3.46
CA PRO A 16 13.34 -17.01 3.10
C PRO A 16 12.88 -16.04 4.19
N VAL A 17 13.50 -14.87 4.29
CA VAL A 17 13.20 -13.92 5.38
C VAL A 17 11.73 -13.49 5.38
N THR A 18 11.13 -13.30 4.20
CA THR A 18 9.70 -12.94 4.07
C THR A 18 8.74 -14.01 4.57
N GLU A 19 9.20 -15.25 4.73
CA GLU A 19 8.38 -16.38 5.19
C GLU A 19 8.66 -16.75 6.66
N LYS A 20 9.59 -16.06 7.33
CA LYS A 20 9.92 -16.32 8.74
C LYS A 20 8.90 -15.67 9.68
N CYS A 21 8.64 -16.31 10.81
CA CYS A 21 7.84 -15.69 11.86
C CYS A 21 8.63 -14.56 12.52
N ASN A 22 8.01 -13.39 12.67
CA ASN A 22 8.60 -12.30 13.44
C ASN A 22 8.54 -12.63 14.95
N PRO A 23 9.67 -12.67 15.69
CA PRO A 23 9.65 -12.94 17.13
C PRO A 23 8.83 -11.93 17.94
N ILE A 24 8.69 -10.69 17.47
CA ILE A 24 7.90 -9.62 18.14
C ILE A 24 6.41 -9.98 18.15
N SER A 25 5.92 -10.66 17.13
CA SER A 25 4.50 -11.02 16.96
C SER A 25 4.19 -12.48 17.28
N ARG A 26 5.10 -13.20 17.96
CA ARG A 26 4.94 -14.64 18.27
C ARG A 26 3.62 -14.99 18.97
N ASP A 27 3.17 -14.13 19.89
CA ASP A 27 1.93 -14.32 20.66
C ASP A 27 0.87 -13.26 20.29
N ILE A 28 0.88 -12.77 19.04
CA ILE A 28 -0.09 -11.76 18.59
C ILE A 28 -1.54 -12.25 18.64
N ASP A 29 -1.74 -13.57 18.51
CA ASP A 29 -3.01 -14.27 18.66
C ASP A 29 -3.63 -14.13 20.06
N LYS A 30 -2.81 -13.91 21.09
CA LYS A 30 -3.22 -13.71 22.49
C LYS A 30 -3.32 -12.23 22.89
N ALA A 31 -3.00 -11.31 21.97
CA ALA A 31 -2.94 -9.89 22.25
C ALA A 31 -4.32 -9.22 22.12
N ASN A 32 -4.62 -8.25 22.98
CA ASN A 32 -5.77 -7.36 22.77
C ASN A 32 -5.45 -6.28 21.72
N GLY A 33 -6.46 -5.53 21.25
CA GLY A 33 -6.27 -4.54 20.18
C GLY A 33 -5.17 -3.49 20.44
N LYS A 34 -5.02 -3.00 21.68
CA LYS A 34 -3.95 -2.05 22.03
C LYS A 34 -2.57 -2.70 21.94
N GLN A 35 -2.46 -3.95 22.39
CA GLN A 35 -1.23 -4.73 22.32
C GLN A 35 -0.88 -5.07 20.86
N MET A 36 -1.86 -5.46 20.04
CA MET A 36 -1.67 -5.70 18.60
C MET A 36 -1.08 -4.47 17.91
N VAL A 37 -1.64 -3.27 18.14
CA VAL A 37 -1.09 -2.02 17.58
C VAL A 37 0.35 -1.77 18.04
N GLN A 38 0.67 -2.04 19.31
CA GLN A 38 2.04 -1.90 19.82
C GLN A 38 3.01 -2.92 19.22
N ILE A 39 2.56 -4.16 19.01
CA ILE A 39 3.33 -5.24 18.37
C ILE A 39 3.62 -4.87 16.91
N LEU A 40 2.59 -4.50 16.14
CA LEU A 40 2.73 -4.12 14.73
C LEU A 40 3.59 -2.87 14.56
N ARG A 41 3.41 -1.84 15.40
CA ARG A 41 4.27 -0.65 15.42
C ARG A 41 5.74 -1.01 15.64
N ARG A 42 6.03 -1.99 16.49
CA ARG A 42 7.40 -2.44 16.73
C ARG A 42 7.96 -3.20 15.53
N CYS A 43 7.14 -3.98 14.82
CA CYS A 43 7.52 -4.62 13.56
C CYS A 43 7.83 -3.57 12.49
N ASP A 44 6.96 -2.55 12.32
CA ASP A 44 7.19 -1.44 11.38
C ASP A 44 8.48 -0.67 11.70
N ALA A 45 8.82 -0.52 12.98
CA ALA A 45 10.05 0.15 13.38
C ALA A 45 11.33 -0.61 12.96
N GLU A 46 11.26 -1.93 12.72
CA GLU A 46 12.40 -2.73 12.26
C GLU A 46 12.84 -2.35 10.82
N ILE A 47 11.93 -1.79 10.01
CA ILE A 47 12.25 -1.26 8.67
C ILE A 47 13.33 -0.17 8.77
N PHE A 48 13.26 0.65 9.81
CA PHE A 48 14.14 1.81 10.02
C PHE A 48 15.27 1.53 11.03
N GLU A 49 15.54 0.27 11.34
CA GLU A 49 16.63 -0.06 12.24
C GLU A 49 17.98 0.29 11.61
N LYS A 50 18.76 1.14 12.28
CA LYS A 50 20.08 1.59 11.83
C LYS A 50 21.23 0.67 12.24
N LYS A 51 20.95 -0.43 12.94
CA LYS A 51 22.00 -1.37 13.34
C LYS A 51 22.67 -1.90 12.09
N ILE A 52 23.97 -1.66 12.00
CA ILE A 52 24.79 -2.18 10.91
C ILE A 52 24.81 -3.70 11.08
N ASN A 53 24.13 -4.40 10.18
CA ASN A 53 24.25 -5.83 10.12
C ASN A 53 25.61 -6.16 9.47
N HIS A 54 26.46 -6.90 10.19
CA HIS A 54 27.76 -7.33 9.67
C HIS A 54 27.66 -8.50 8.70
N ASP A 55 26.48 -9.13 8.58
CA ASP A 55 26.23 -10.13 7.56
C ASP A 55 26.08 -9.45 6.18
N PRO A 56 27.02 -9.68 5.24
CA PRO A 56 26.95 -9.09 3.91
C PRO A 56 25.73 -9.56 3.10
N CYS A 57 25.13 -10.70 3.49
CA CYS A 57 23.97 -11.28 2.84
C CYS A 57 22.63 -10.68 3.31
N HIS A 58 22.59 -10.04 4.48
CA HIS A 58 21.37 -9.48 5.07
C HIS A 58 21.48 -7.96 5.24
N GLN A 59 21.28 -7.25 4.13
CA GLN A 59 21.40 -5.79 4.08
C GLN A 59 20.13 -5.10 4.60
N LYS A 60 20.28 -4.12 5.49
CA LYS A 60 19.20 -3.27 5.99
C LYS A 60 19.08 -2.01 5.12
N LEU A 61 17.98 -1.28 5.29
CA LEU A 61 17.65 -0.08 4.51
C LEU A 61 18.79 0.96 4.49
N TYR A 62 19.47 1.13 5.63
CA TYR A 62 20.54 2.12 5.79
C TYR A 62 21.95 1.61 5.46
N ASN A 63 22.10 0.39 4.96
CA ASN A 63 23.40 -0.09 4.49
C ASN A 63 23.87 0.73 3.28
N SER A 64 25.17 1.06 3.24
CA SER A 64 25.74 1.93 2.20
C SER A 64 25.53 1.38 0.78
N SER A 65 25.55 0.06 0.60
CA SER A 65 25.27 -0.61 -0.69
C SER A 65 23.83 -0.39 -1.18
N VAL A 66 22.85 -0.47 -0.27
CA VAL A 66 21.43 -0.23 -0.56
C VAL A 66 21.21 1.23 -0.92
N ILE A 67 21.73 2.15 -0.09
CA ILE A 67 21.66 3.60 -0.34
C ILE A 67 22.31 3.94 -1.69
N GLN A 68 23.49 3.37 -1.98
CA GLN A 68 24.17 3.62 -3.25
C GLN A 68 23.36 3.11 -4.44
N THR A 69 22.70 1.96 -4.31
CA THR A 69 21.81 1.42 -5.35
C THR A 69 20.60 2.34 -5.56
N MET A 70 19.98 2.84 -4.49
CA MET A 70 18.90 3.83 -4.58
C MET A 70 19.35 5.10 -5.29
N VAL A 71 20.54 5.61 -4.97
CA VAL A 71 21.14 6.77 -5.65
C VAL A 71 21.37 6.49 -7.13
N ASP A 72 21.87 5.32 -7.49
CA ASP A 72 22.12 4.95 -8.88
C ASP A 72 20.82 4.79 -9.69
N VAL A 73 19.77 4.20 -9.09
CA VAL A 73 18.43 4.14 -9.69
C VAL A 73 17.84 5.54 -9.85
N ALA A 74 17.95 6.40 -8.83
CA ALA A 74 17.48 7.78 -8.89
C ALA A 74 18.18 8.57 -10.00
N LYS A 75 19.50 8.41 -10.17
CA LYS A 75 20.27 9.02 -11.27
C LYS A 75 19.81 8.52 -12.65
N ARG A 76 19.46 7.23 -12.78
CA ARG A 76 18.89 6.68 -14.03
C ARG A 76 17.53 7.29 -14.33
N ALA A 77 16.65 7.37 -13.33
CA ALA A 77 15.37 8.04 -13.45
C ALA A 77 15.54 9.51 -13.86
N GLU A 78 16.43 10.25 -13.18
CA GLU A 78 16.72 11.65 -13.49
C GLU A 78 17.21 11.84 -14.94
N MET A 79 18.11 10.97 -15.42
CA MET A 79 18.63 11.02 -16.80
C MET A 79 17.52 10.82 -17.83
N MET A 80 16.61 9.87 -17.59
CA MET A 80 15.45 9.62 -18.45
C MET A 80 14.45 10.78 -18.42
N LEU A 81 14.18 11.30 -17.23
CA LEU A 81 13.30 12.46 -17.05
C LEU A 81 13.87 13.68 -17.74
N ARG A 82 15.16 13.99 -17.58
CA ARG A 82 15.80 15.14 -18.24
C ARG A 82 15.70 15.06 -19.76
N THR A 83 15.92 13.87 -20.33
CA THR A 83 15.76 13.64 -21.78
C THR A 83 14.32 13.86 -22.21
N SER A 84 13.37 13.28 -21.47
CA SER A 84 11.94 13.39 -21.75
C SER A 84 11.42 14.82 -21.58
N PHE A 85 11.86 15.53 -20.55
CA PHE A 85 11.46 16.91 -20.24
C PHE A 85 12.03 17.90 -21.26
N ASN A 86 13.28 17.69 -21.72
CA ASN A 86 13.86 18.47 -22.81
C ASN A 86 13.10 18.29 -24.13
N GLU A 87 12.61 17.09 -24.42
CA GLU A 87 11.73 16.82 -25.57
C GLU A 87 10.32 17.42 -25.35
N MET A 88 9.78 17.32 -24.13
CA MET A 88 8.47 17.83 -23.74
C MET A 88 8.39 19.36 -23.84
N LEU A 89 9.43 20.06 -23.39
CA LEU A 89 9.57 21.52 -23.51
C LEU A 89 9.64 21.97 -24.97
N LYS A 90 10.27 21.17 -25.85
CA LYS A 90 10.29 21.44 -27.30
C LYS A 90 8.94 21.20 -27.97
N ALA A 91 8.12 20.29 -27.43
CA ALA A 91 6.89 19.83 -28.06
C ALA A 91 5.59 20.47 -27.49
N GLN A 92 5.66 21.25 -26.40
CA GLN A 92 4.50 21.82 -25.68
C GLN A 92 3.37 20.82 -25.38
N LYS A 93 3.69 19.54 -25.23
CA LYS A 93 2.71 18.48 -24.94
C LYS A 93 3.02 17.85 -23.61
N GLN A 94 2.07 17.86 -22.67
CA GLN A 94 2.16 17.00 -21.49
C GLN A 94 2.05 15.54 -21.95
N LYS A 95 3.11 14.76 -21.73
CA LYS A 95 3.12 13.32 -22.02
C LYS A 95 3.28 12.57 -20.72
N GLN A 96 2.38 11.62 -20.46
CA GLN A 96 2.51 10.72 -19.32
C GLN A 96 3.76 9.85 -19.51
N ILE A 97 4.67 9.92 -18.54
CA ILE A 97 6.00 9.31 -18.57
C ILE A 97 6.11 8.05 -17.70
N CYS A 98 5.17 7.85 -16.78
CA CYS A 98 5.09 6.68 -15.90
C CYS A 98 3.86 5.84 -16.24
N SER A 99 3.98 4.53 -16.06
CA SER A 99 2.91 3.56 -16.27
C SER A 99 3.08 2.41 -15.28
N TYR A 100 1.98 1.75 -14.91
CA TYR A 100 2.02 0.58 -14.01
C TYR A 100 1.61 -0.71 -14.75
N ILE A 101 2.02 -1.87 -14.23
CA ILE A 101 1.57 -3.18 -14.68
C ILE A 101 1.32 -3.99 -13.42
N ILE A 102 0.17 -4.66 -13.35
CA ILE A 102 -0.23 -5.51 -12.23
C ILE A 102 -0.76 -6.83 -12.78
N ALA A 103 -0.42 -7.95 -12.14
CA ALA A 103 -0.98 -9.25 -12.47
C ALA A 103 -2.49 -9.21 -12.24
N GLY A 104 -3.30 -9.70 -13.19
CA GLY A 104 -4.76 -9.60 -13.14
C GLY A 104 -5.36 -8.27 -13.63
N GLY A 105 -4.53 -7.32 -14.05
CA GLY A 105 -5.00 -6.03 -14.58
C GLY A 105 -5.69 -5.17 -13.52
N ASP A 106 -6.49 -4.19 -13.94
CA ASP A 106 -7.10 -3.25 -12.99
C ASP A 106 -8.12 -3.91 -12.05
N ARG A 107 -8.57 -5.13 -12.38
CA ARG A 107 -9.41 -5.95 -11.49
C ARG A 107 -8.71 -6.31 -10.18
N ALA A 108 -7.38 -6.46 -10.22
CA ALA A 108 -6.56 -6.77 -9.05
C ALA A 108 -6.49 -5.60 -8.05
N LEU A 109 -6.91 -4.39 -8.44
CA LEU A 109 -6.99 -3.24 -7.53
C LEU A 109 -8.10 -3.37 -6.48
N LEU A 110 -9.07 -4.27 -6.72
CA LEU A 110 -10.31 -4.36 -5.92
C LEU A 110 -10.65 -5.79 -5.49
N THR A 111 -10.03 -6.79 -6.11
CA THR A 111 -10.25 -8.20 -5.80
C THR A 111 -8.94 -8.94 -5.87
N SER A 112 -8.76 -9.96 -5.03
CA SER A 112 -7.60 -10.85 -5.18
C SER A 112 -7.66 -11.55 -6.54
N GLN A 113 -6.59 -11.40 -7.31
CA GLN A 113 -6.36 -12.05 -8.60
C GLN A 113 -5.00 -12.74 -8.55
N GLU A 114 -4.89 -13.80 -7.75
CA GLU A 114 -3.63 -14.51 -7.51
C GLU A 114 -3.15 -15.30 -8.74
N ALA A 115 -4.04 -16.00 -9.44
CA ALA A 115 -3.63 -16.93 -10.51
C ALA A 115 -2.79 -16.29 -11.63
N PRO A 116 -3.05 -15.05 -12.11
CA PRO A 116 -2.17 -14.39 -13.08
C PRO A 116 -0.74 -14.12 -12.61
N GLU A 117 -0.47 -14.13 -11.30
CA GLU A 117 0.90 -13.96 -10.76
C GLU A 117 1.81 -15.13 -11.18
N ASP A 118 1.25 -16.32 -11.36
CA ASP A 118 2.01 -17.52 -11.68
C ASP A 118 2.41 -17.67 -13.16
N ASP A 119 2.01 -16.74 -14.04
CA ASP A 119 2.35 -16.77 -15.48
C ASP A 119 3.51 -15.80 -15.83
N PRO A 120 4.76 -16.30 -15.97
CA PRO A 120 5.89 -15.47 -16.36
C PRO A 120 5.79 -14.95 -17.80
N ALA A 121 5.19 -15.74 -18.71
CA ALA A 121 5.08 -15.36 -20.11
C ALA A 121 4.05 -14.23 -20.29
N LEU A 122 2.97 -14.23 -19.52
CA LEU A 122 2.02 -13.13 -19.44
C LEU A 122 2.69 -11.85 -18.95
N GLY A 123 3.52 -11.94 -17.90
CA GLY A 123 4.30 -10.81 -17.41
C GLY A 123 5.15 -10.17 -18.50
N ALA A 124 5.95 -10.99 -19.21
CA ALA A 124 6.80 -10.55 -20.31
C ALA A 124 6.00 -9.90 -21.46
N ARG A 125 4.95 -10.57 -21.94
CA ARG A 125 4.08 -10.05 -23.02
C ARG A 125 3.40 -8.73 -22.64
N THR A 126 2.98 -8.61 -21.39
CA THR A 126 2.32 -7.38 -20.90
C THR A 126 3.29 -6.21 -20.88
N LEU A 127 4.53 -6.44 -20.44
CA LEU A 127 5.57 -5.41 -20.45
C LEU A 127 5.92 -4.97 -21.87
N ASP A 128 6.14 -5.92 -22.78
CA ASP A 128 6.44 -5.62 -24.19
C ASP A 128 5.35 -4.75 -24.85
N LYS A 129 4.08 -5.11 -24.62
CA LYS A 129 2.93 -4.35 -25.12
C LYS A 129 2.91 -2.90 -24.59
N VAL A 130 3.16 -2.69 -23.31
CA VAL A 130 3.18 -1.34 -22.70
C VAL A 130 4.37 -0.51 -23.19
N CYS A 131 5.49 -1.17 -23.47
CA CYS A 131 6.75 -0.54 -23.86
C CYS A 131 6.96 -0.46 -25.38
N THR A 132 5.97 -0.88 -26.18
CA THR A 132 6.06 -0.84 -27.64
C THR A 132 6.41 0.56 -28.15
N GLY A 133 7.46 0.65 -28.96
CA GLY A 133 7.95 1.91 -29.55
C GLY A 133 8.72 2.83 -28.60
N LYS A 134 8.99 2.41 -27.35
CA LYS A 134 9.85 3.15 -26.43
C LYS A 134 11.32 2.82 -26.71
N LYS A 135 12.17 3.85 -26.69
CA LYS A 135 13.61 3.71 -26.92
C LYS A 135 14.39 3.42 -25.64
N HIS A 136 13.91 3.95 -24.52
CA HIS A 136 14.52 3.78 -23.21
C HIS A 136 13.42 3.58 -22.17
N VAL A 137 13.55 2.53 -21.35
CA VAL A 137 12.59 2.15 -20.32
C VAL A 137 13.34 1.83 -19.02
N LEU A 138 13.00 2.52 -17.94
CA LEU A 138 13.35 2.10 -16.59
C LEU A 138 12.19 1.26 -16.07
N PHE A 139 12.42 -0.05 -15.92
CA PHE A 139 11.41 -0.98 -15.43
C PHE A 139 11.73 -1.34 -13.98
N ILE A 140 10.75 -1.20 -13.08
CA ILE A 140 10.88 -1.57 -11.66
C ILE A 140 9.92 -2.72 -11.39
N GLY A 141 10.46 -3.94 -11.32
CA GLY A 141 9.72 -5.15 -10.95
C GLY A 141 9.72 -5.31 -9.43
N ILE A 142 8.54 -5.39 -8.81
CA ILE A 142 8.38 -5.49 -7.37
C ILE A 142 7.92 -6.90 -7.01
N SER A 143 8.71 -7.64 -6.23
CA SER A 143 8.31 -8.92 -5.65
C SER A 143 8.95 -9.04 -4.26
N CYS A 144 8.13 -8.89 -3.22
CA CYS A 144 8.59 -8.89 -1.82
C CYS A 144 9.42 -10.14 -1.50
N GLY A 145 8.90 -11.32 -1.83
CA GLY A 145 9.57 -12.61 -1.60
C GLY A 145 10.63 -12.98 -2.63
N MET A 146 10.76 -12.24 -3.74
CA MET A 146 11.51 -12.67 -4.93
C MET A 146 11.04 -14.05 -5.43
N SER A 147 9.73 -14.17 -5.60
CA SER A 147 9.04 -15.44 -5.86
C SER A 147 7.99 -15.39 -6.96
N ALA A 148 7.50 -14.19 -7.31
CA ALA A 148 6.40 -13.97 -8.26
C ALA A 148 6.81 -14.27 -9.72
N PRO A 149 6.29 -15.34 -10.37
CA PRO A 149 6.67 -15.69 -11.74
C PRO A 149 6.39 -14.58 -12.76
N PHE A 150 5.27 -13.89 -12.64
CA PHE A 150 4.90 -12.75 -13.49
C PHE A 150 6.02 -11.69 -13.54
N VAL A 151 6.59 -11.34 -12.38
CA VAL A 151 7.69 -10.38 -12.26
C VAL A 151 8.99 -10.97 -12.80
N ALA A 152 9.26 -12.25 -12.55
CA ALA A 152 10.43 -12.94 -13.07
C ALA A 152 10.47 -12.90 -14.61
N GLY A 153 9.33 -13.12 -15.27
CA GLY A 153 9.20 -13.04 -16.73
C GLY A 153 9.46 -11.64 -17.28
N GLN A 154 8.99 -10.60 -16.59
CA GLN A 154 9.26 -9.20 -16.96
C GLN A 154 10.75 -8.85 -16.87
N LEU A 155 11.41 -9.28 -15.79
CA LEU A 155 12.82 -9.02 -15.56
C LEU A 155 13.71 -9.82 -16.52
N ASP A 156 13.37 -11.08 -16.79
CA ASP A 156 14.04 -11.90 -17.81
C ASP A 156 13.93 -11.27 -19.21
N PHE A 157 12.73 -10.77 -19.57
CA PHE A 157 12.54 -10.02 -20.80
C PHE A 157 13.45 -8.78 -20.85
N CYS A 158 13.48 -7.96 -19.79
CA CYS A 158 14.37 -6.80 -19.74
C CYS A 158 15.85 -7.16 -19.91
N LEU A 159 16.32 -8.23 -19.27
CA LEU A 159 17.71 -8.69 -19.36
C LEU A 159 18.11 -9.13 -20.78
N LYS A 160 17.15 -9.57 -21.60
CA LYS A 160 17.38 -9.90 -23.02
C LYS A 160 17.44 -8.66 -23.92
N HIS A 161 17.00 -7.50 -23.43
CA HIS A 161 16.83 -6.25 -24.19
C HIS A 161 17.44 -5.04 -23.46
N LEU A 162 18.67 -5.17 -22.94
CA LEU A 162 19.36 -4.12 -22.16
C LEU A 162 19.74 -2.86 -22.97
N ASP A 163 19.59 -2.89 -24.29
CA ASP A 163 19.70 -1.73 -25.17
C ASP A 163 18.51 -0.75 -25.00
N VAL A 164 17.34 -1.28 -24.64
CA VAL A 164 16.11 -0.52 -24.38
C VAL A 164 15.81 -0.41 -22.88
N PHE A 165 16.00 -1.50 -22.14
CA PHE A 165 15.55 -1.62 -20.76
C PHE A 165 16.68 -1.45 -19.74
N THR A 166 16.38 -0.74 -18.66
CA THR A 166 17.14 -0.76 -17.41
C THR A 166 16.26 -1.42 -16.34
N PRO A 167 16.44 -2.72 -16.05
CA PRO A 167 15.65 -3.41 -15.05
C PRO A 167 16.12 -3.11 -13.62
N VAL A 168 15.15 -2.90 -12.74
CA VAL A 168 15.32 -2.78 -11.29
C VAL A 168 14.43 -3.84 -10.63
N LEU A 169 15.00 -4.70 -9.80
CA LEU A 169 14.26 -5.63 -8.94
C LEU A 169 14.17 -5.02 -7.54
N LEU A 170 12.95 -4.81 -7.06
CA LEU A 170 12.68 -4.46 -5.67
C LEU A 170 12.09 -5.69 -4.96
N GLY A 171 12.78 -6.19 -3.95
CA GLY A 171 12.32 -7.28 -3.10
C GLY A 171 12.87 -7.14 -1.69
N PHE A 172 12.59 -8.09 -0.79
CA PHE A 172 13.01 -8.01 0.61
C PHE A 172 13.71 -9.28 1.11
N ASN A 173 14.03 -10.21 0.19
CA ASN A 173 14.89 -11.35 0.44
C ASN A 173 16.31 -11.14 -0.14
N PRO A 174 17.34 -11.73 0.48
CA PRO A 174 18.63 -11.93 -0.17
C PRO A 174 18.47 -12.75 -1.47
N VAL A 175 19.23 -12.43 -2.51
CA VAL A 175 19.14 -13.13 -3.82
C VAL A 175 19.29 -14.65 -3.70
N HIS A 176 20.18 -15.12 -2.81
CA HIS A 176 20.41 -16.55 -2.63
C HIS A 176 19.20 -17.31 -2.04
N MET A 177 18.26 -16.60 -1.41
CA MET A 177 16.99 -17.10 -0.85
C MET A 177 15.79 -16.92 -1.80
N ALA A 178 16.00 -16.37 -3.01
CA ALA A 178 14.93 -16.26 -3.99
C ALA A 178 14.42 -17.65 -4.42
N ARG A 179 13.15 -17.70 -4.88
CA ARG A 179 12.47 -18.93 -5.30
C ARG A 179 13.33 -19.72 -6.30
N SER A 180 13.59 -20.98 -5.97
CA SER A 180 14.36 -21.93 -6.79
C SER A 180 13.47 -23.07 -7.32
N GLU A 181 12.19 -23.07 -6.93
CA GLU A 181 11.18 -24.00 -7.36
C GLU A 181 10.74 -23.69 -8.80
N PRO A 182 10.47 -24.72 -9.63
CA PRO A 182 10.03 -24.54 -11.00
C PRO A 182 8.84 -23.59 -11.11
N MET A 183 8.86 -22.78 -12.16
CA MET A 183 7.73 -21.93 -12.56
C MET A 183 7.04 -22.55 -13.77
N GLN A 184 5.72 -22.40 -13.85
CA GLN A 184 4.93 -23.02 -14.89
C GLN A 184 5.42 -22.61 -16.29
N ASP A 185 5.59 -23.61 -17.16
CA ASP A 185 5.98 -23.46 -18.56
C ASP A 185 7.25 -22.59 -18.77
N CYS A 186 8.14 -22.59 -17.79
CA CYS A 186 9.33 -21.74 -17.76
C CYS A 186 10.60 -22.56 -17.54
N SER A 187 11.69 -22.21 -18.25
CA SER A 187 12.97 -22.91 -18.18
C SER A 187 13.93 -22.34 -17.13
N PHE A 188 13.53 -21.30 -16.41
CA PHE A 188 14.34 -20.63 -15.40
C PHE A 188 13.54 -20.43 -14.12
N HIS A 189 14.25 -20.23 -13.02
CA HIS A 189 13.71 -19.92 -11.70
C HIS A 189 13.84 -18.43 -11.41
N PHE A 190 13.10 -17.91 -10.43
CA PHE A 190 13.24 -16.50 -10.02
C PHE A 190 14.69 -16.21 -9.59
N LYS A 191 15.30 -17.14 -8.85
CA LYS A 191 16.71 -17.07 -8.44
C LYS A 191 17.67 -16.86 -9.61
N ASP A 192 17.49 -17.59 -10.71
CA ASP A 192 18.34 -17.45 -11.91
C ASP A 192 18.23 -16.05 -12.53
N VAL A 193 17.04 -15.43 -12.48
CA VAL A 193 16.84 -14.04 -12.93
C VAL A 193 17.56 -13.07 -12.00
N ALA A 194 17.37 -13.21 -10.68
CA ALA A 194 17.96 -12.33 -9.69
C ALA A 194 19.51 -12.39 -9.68
N GLU A 195 20.08 -13.58 -9.89
CA GLU A 195 21.54 -13.76 -10.03
C GLU A 195 22.07 -13.08 -11.30
N ARG A 196 21.38 -13.22 -12.45
CA ARG A 196 21.74 -12.50 -13.68
C ARG A 196 21.64 -10.98 -13.51
N MET A 197 20.62 -10.47 -12.81
CA MET A 197 20.53 -9.04 -12.49
C MET A 197 21.71 -8.58 -11.64
N THR A 198 22.13 -9.37 -10.66
CA THR A 198 23.29 -9.08 -9.81
C THR A 198 24.59 -9.04 -10.63
N ALA A 199 24.74 -9.92 -11.62
CA ALA A 199 25.88 -9.90 -12.53
C ALA A 199 25.91 -8.61 -13.37
N GLU A 200 24.77 -8.18 -13.89
CA GLU A 200 24.63 -6.94 -14.69
C GLU A 200 24.71 -5.66 -13.85
N GLN A 201 24.45 -5.73 -12.55
CA GLN A 201 24.61 -4.60 -11.63
C GLN A 201 26.06 -4.15 -11.50
N ARG A 202 27.03 -5.06 -11.64
CA ARG A 202 28.47 -4.70 -11.69
C ARG A 202 28.80 -3.76 -12.85
N HIS A 203 28.03 -3.85 -13.94
CA HIS A 203 28.15 -3.00 -15.12
C HIS A 203 27.17 -1.82 -15.12
N LYS A 204 26.40 -1.62 -14.04
CA LYS A 204 25.36 -0.59 -13.91
C LYS A 204 24.30 -0.64 -15.03
N LYS A 205 23.99 -1.85 -15.50
CA LYS A 205 22.96 -2.14 -16.50
C LYS A 205 21.65 -2.64 -15.89
N ALA A 206 21.71 -3.28 -14.72
CA ALA A 206 20.57 -3.70 -13.93
C ALA A 206 20.79 -3.33 -12.46
N PHE A 207 19.73 -3.33 -11.64
CA PHE A 207 19.83 -3.04 -10.22
C PHE A 207 18.94 -3.96 -9.39
N VAL A 208 19.47 -4.50 -8.30
CA VAL A 208 18.73 -5.24 -7.27
C VAL A 208 18.71 -4.39 -6.01
N LEU A 209 17.52 -3.99 -5.59
CA LEU A 209 17.26 -3.23 -4.39
C LEU A 209 16.51 -4.12 -3.41
N ASN A 210 17.24 -4.69 -2.44
CA ASN A 210 16.67 -5.70 -1.55
C ASN A 210 16.96 -5.53 -0.05
N PRO A 211 16.46 -4.47 0.58
CA PRO A 211 16.56 -4.34 2.03
C PRO A 211 15.69 -5.41 2.71
N VAL A 212 16.19 -6.05 3.76
CA VAL A 212 15.39 -7.05 4.50
C VAL A 212 14.38 -6.35 5.41
N LEU A 213 13.09 -6.45 5.10
CA LEU A 213 11.95 -5.87 5.83
C LEU A 213 11.10 -6.96 6.50
N GLY A 214 10.46 -6.64 7.62
CA GLY A 214 9.56 -7.56 8.34
C GLY A 214 8.26 -7.86 7.60
N VAL A 215 7.53 -8.90 8.04
CA VAL A 215 6.34 -9.49 7.39
C VAL A 215 5.04 -8.87 7.91
N VAL A 216 4.01 -8.74 7.06
CA VAL A 216 2.62 -8.36 7.42
C VAL A 216 1.63 -9.15 6.56
N ASN A 217 0.50 -9.59 7.14
CA ASN A 217 -0.53 -10.44 6.51
C ASN A 217 -1.86 -9.70 6.23
N ASP A 218 -2.69 -10.33 5.39
CA ASP A 218 -3.86 -9.80 4.66
C ASP A 218 -5.23 -10.02 5.37
N PHE A 219 -6.30 -9.31 4.92
CA PHE A 219 -7.67 -9.34 5.48
C PHE A 219 -8.78 -9.22 4.40
N ASP A 220 -9.81 -10.09 4.46
CA ASP A 220 -10.86 -10.22 3.44
C ASP A 220 -12.30 -9.76 3.84
N ASP A 221 -12.47 -9.03 4.94
CA ASP A 221 -13.82 -8.60 5.42
C ASP A 221 -14.10 -7.08 5.29
N ILE A 222 -13.21 -6.33 4.64
CA ILE A 222 -13.25 -4.85 4.63
C ILE A 222 -13.55 -4.34 3.21
N ARG A 223 -14.49 -3.41 3.09
CA ARG A 223 -14.69 -2.65 1.83
C ARG A 223 -14.26 -1.20 1.99
N GLY A 224 -13.50 -0.71 1.01
CA GLY A 224 -13.16 0.70 0.85
C GLY A 224 -14.02 1.38 -0.20
N PHE A 225 -14.33 2.65 0.03
CA PHE A 225 -14.98 3.54 -0.94
C PHE A 225 -14.13 4.79 -1.11
N ILE A 226 -14.13 5.37 -2.32
CA ILE A 226 -13.35 6.55 -2.67
C ILE A 226 -14.25 7.64 -3.26
N ASN A 227 -13.95 8.90 -2.95
CA ASN A 227 -14.67 10.01 -3.55
C ASN A 227 -14.50 9.96 -5.08
N ASN A 228 -15.59 10.17 -5.83
CA ASN A 228 -15.63 10.09 -7.30
C ASN A 228 -15.22 8.73 -7.95
N GLY A 229 -15.04 7.66 -7.17
CA GLY A 229 -14.84 6.30 -7.71
C GLY A 229 -13.62 6.16 -8.64
N PHE A 230 -13.76 5.43 -9.74
CA PHE A 230 -12.65 5.17 -10.68
C PHE A 230 -12.08 6.43 -11.35
N SER A 231 -12.86 7.52 -11.40
CA SER A 231 -12.35 8.79 -11.94
C SER A 231 -11.23 9.38 -11.07
N GLU A 232 -11.26 9.12 -9.76
CA GLU A 232 -10.18 9.47 -8.84
C GLU A 232 -9.04 8.44 -8.87
N MET A 233 -9.37 7.14 -9.02
CA MET A 233 -8.38 6.06 -9.11
C MET A 233 -7.45 6.18 -10.33
N LYS A 234 -7.93 6.77 -11.43
CA LYS A 234 -7.15 7.01 -12.67
C LYS A 234 -6.48 5.73 -13.22
N ASN A 235 -7.17 4.60 -13.08
CA ASN A 235 -6.75 3.32 -13.61
C ASN A 235 -6.93 3.28 -15.15
N LYS A 236 -6.18 2.41 -15.83
CA LYS A 236 -6.06 2.38 -17.29
C LYS A 236 -7.31 1.88 -18.01
N GLU A 237 -8.00 0.93 -17.40
CA GLU A 237 -9.20 0.27 -17.94
C GLU A 237 -10.47 1.13 -17.71
N GLY A 238 -10.35 2.26 -17.01
CA GLY A 238 -11.46 3.16 -16.74
C GLY A 238 -12.42 2.60 -15.70
N ASP A 239 -13.71 2.91 -15.84
CA ASP A 239 -14.72 2.47 -14.87
C ASP A 239 -14.96 0.95 -14.96
N LEU A 240 -14.73 0.26 -13.85
CA LEU A 240 -14.94 -1.18 -13.71
C LEU A 240 -16.22 -1.55 -12.95
N SER A 241 -17.07 -0.59 -12.60
CA SER A 241 -18.30 -0.80 -11.80
C SER A 241 -19.23 -1.85 -12.40
N SER A 242 -19.23 -2.01 -13.73
CA SER A 242 -20.02 -3.01 -14.46
C SER A 242 -19.59 -4.47 -14.22
N LEU A 243 -18.41 -4.72 -13.64
CA LEU A 243 -17.88 -6.07 -13.44
C LEU A 243 -18.49 -6.80 -12.25
N GLY A 244 -19.19 -6.10 -11.36
CA GLY A 244 -19.88 -6.69 -10.22
C GLY A 244 -20.01 -5.73 -9.02
N PRO A 245 -20.83 -6.09 -8.02
CA PRO A 245 -21.13 -5.23 -6.86
C PRO A 245 -19.91 -4.91 -5.98
N GLN A 246 -18.83 -5.68 -6.07
CA GLN A 246 -17.56 -5.42 -5.39
C GLN A 246 -16.70 -4.36 -6.10
N PHE A 247 -16.98 -4.08 -7.38
CA PHE A 247 -16.30 -3.04 -8.16
C PHE A 247 -16.98 -1.67 -8.05
N VAL A 248 -18.06 -1.58 -7.28
CA VAL A 248 -18.84 -0.37 -7.07
C VAL A 248 -18.28 0.35 -5.84
N ILE A 249 -17.42 1.34 -6.07
CA ILE A 249 -16.52 1.89 -5.05
C ILE A 249 -16.70 3.40 -4.80
N GLY A 250 -17.62 4.07 -5.48
CA GLY A 250 -17.87 5.50 -5.27
C GLY A 250 -18.65 5.77 -3.98
N HIS A 251 -18.44 6.94 -3.37
CA HIS A 251 -19.25 7.38 -2.23
C HIS A 251 -20.76 7.45 -2.56
N LYS A 252 -21.11 7.87 -3.78
CA LYS A 252 -22.51 7.85 -4.24
C LYS A 252 -23.06 6.43 -4.26
N ASP A 253 -22.26 5.50 -4.76
CA ASP A 253 -22.67 4.11 -4.82
C ASP A 253 -22.79 3.48 -3.43
N PHE A 254 -21.94 3.87 -2.47
CA PHE A 254 -22.11 3.51 -1.07
C PHE A 254 -23.47 3.97 -0.53
N VAL A 255 -23.82 5.23 -0.78
CA VAL A 255 -25.11 5.81 -0.34
C VAL A 255 -26.30 5.08 -0.97
N ASP A 256 -26.20 4.71 -2.25
CA ASP A 256 -27.30 4.10 -2.97
C ASP A 256 -27.45 2.59 -2.68
N ALA A 257 -26.33 1.86 -2.63
CA ALA A 257 -26.34 0.39 -2.59
C ALA A 257 -26.06 -0.21 -1.21
N ILE A 258 -25.29 0.46 -0.35
CA ILE A 258 -24.79 -0.12 0.91
C ILE A 258 -25.47 0.50 2.12
N LEU A 259 -25.55 1.84 2.17
CA LEU A 259 -26.14 2.60 3.26
C LEU A 259 -27.55 2.13 3.67
N PRO A 260 -28.47 1.76 2.75
CA PRO A 260 -29.79 1.26 3.14
C PRO A 260 -29.77 -0.09 3.85
N SER A 261 -28.73 -0.89 3.66
CA SER A 261 -28.56 -2.23 4.22
C SER A 261 -27.77 -2.28 5.53
N LEU A 262 -27.21 -1.14 5.96
CA LEU A 262 -26.42 -1.08 7.20
C LEU A 262 -27.26 -1.44 8.41
N SER A 263 -26.67 -2.27 9.26
CA SER A 263 -27.14 -2.66 10.57
C SER A 263 -26.42 -1.86 11.67
N PRO A 264 -26.96 -1.84 12.91
CA PRO A 264 -26.28 -1.23 14.05
C PRO A 264 -24.92 -1.87 14.41
N ASN A 265 -24.65 -3.09 13.91
CA ASN A 265 -23.39 -3.80 14.17
C ASN A 265 -22.28 -3.39 13.18
N ASP A 266 -22.63 -2.75 12.07
CA ASP A 266 -21.66 -2.35 11.05
C ASP A 266 -20.87 -1.13 11.51
N MET A 267 -19.55 -1.19 11.31
CA MET A 267 -18.62 -0.10 11.58
C MET A 267 -18.32 0.66 10.30
N ILE A 268 -18.42 1.98 10.35
CA ILE A 268 -18.02 2.86 9.24
C ILE A 268 -16.85 3.74 9.69
N LEU A 269 -15.78 3.73 8.90
CA LEU A 269 -14.56 4.51 9.15
C LEU A 269 -14.38 5.56 8.05
N PHE A 270 -14.38 6.83 8.42
CA PHE A 270 -14.02 7.93 7.53
C PHE A 270 -12.52 8.20 7.58
N LEU A 271 -11.90 8.31 6.39
CA LEU A 271 -10.52 8.72 6.22
C LEU A 271 -10.51 9.99 5.36
N PHE A 272 -10.04 11.11 5.88
CA PHE A 272 -9.98 12.38 5.15
C PHE A 272 -8.82 13.25 5.63
N THR A 273 -8.56 14.35 4.93
CA THR A 273 -7.57 15.37 5.28
C THR A 273 -8.24 16.70 5.59
N ALA A 274 -7.52 17.62 6.24
CA ALA A 274 -8.01 18.98 6.47
C ALA A 274 -8.27 19.78 5.16
N ASN A 275 -7.74 19.31 4.03
CA ASN A 275 -7.92 19.93 2.71
C ASN A 275 -9.14 19.40 1.96
N ASP A 276 -9.80 18.36 2.47
CA ASP A 276 -11.00 17.82 1.84
C ASP A 276 -12.21 18.70 2.14
N ASP A 277 -13.28 18.55 1.35
CA ASP A 277 -14.53 19.25 1.60
C ASP A 277 -15.23 18.70 2.85
N LEU A 278 -15.00 19.37 3.98
CA LEU A 278 -15.60 19.02 5.26
C LEU A 278 -17.13 19.09 5.25
N HIS A 279 -17.75 19.86 4.33
CA HIS A 279 -19.21 19.87 4.20
C HIS A 279 -19.71 18.56 3.59
N GLU A 280 -19.05 18.04 2.55
CA GLU A 280 -19.39 16.74 1.96
C GLU A 280 -19.18 15.61 2.96
N VAL A 281 -18.05 15.61 3.69
CA VAL A 281 -17.75 14.63 4.72
C VAL A 281 -18.81 14.64 5.83
N THR A 282 -19.19 15.82 6.31
CA THR A 282 -20.22 15.96 7.36
C THR A 282 -21.58 15.49 6.86
N ALA A 283 -21.97 15.88 5.63
CA ALA A 283 -23.25 15.48 5.06
C ALA A 283 -23.37 13.96 4.88
N LEU A 284 -22.28 13.27 4.51
CA LEU A 284 -22.25 11.81 4.44
C LEU A 284 -22.30 11.17 5.84
N ALA A 285 -21.55 11.72 6.80
CA ALA A 285 -21.57 11.25 8.19
C ALA A 285 -22.96 11.36 8.82
N ASP A 286 -23.68 12.45 8.58
CA ASP A 286 -25.06 12.65 9.06
C ASP A 286 -26.03 11.63 8.46
N GLN A 287 -25.82 11.19 7.21
CA GLN A 287 -26.62 10.13 6.60
C GLN A 287 -26.33 8.76 7.23
N VAL A 288 -25.05 8.43 7.46
CA VAL A 288 -24.64 7.17 8.10
C VAL A 288 -25.17 7.07 9.53
N ARG A 289 -25.15 8.17 10.28
CA ARG A 289 -25.67 8.24 11.66
C ARG A 289 -27.12 7.81 11.82
N ARG A 290 -27.93 8.00 10.78
CA ARG A 290 -29.33 7.56 10.77
C ARG A 290 -29.48 6.04 10.73
N ARG A 291 -28.40 5.31 10.41
CA ARG A 291 -28.37 3.85 10.24
C ARG A 291 -27.54 3.14 11.32
N THR A 292 -26.38 3.68 11.65
CA THR A 292 -25.47 3.10 12.66
C THR A 292 -24.86 4.18 13.54
N SER A 293 -24.70 3.87 14.84
CA SER A 293 -23.95 4.70 15.79
C SER A 293 -22.46 4.37 15.84
N ASN A 294 -22.02 3.29 15.17
CA ASN A 294 -20.63 2.83 15.18
C ASN A 294 -19.81 3.52 14.09
N LEU A 295 -19.72 4.85 14.21
CA LEU A 295 -19.07 5.73 13.25
C LEU A 295 -17.75 6.27 13.81
N HIS A 296 -16.66 6.10 13.07
CA HIS A 296 -15.32 6.56 13.45
C HIS A 296 -14.69 7.39 12.33
N ALA A 297 -13.72 8.23 12.68
CA ALA A 297 -13.01 9.06 11.72
C ALA A 297 -11.52 9.15 12.08
N ILE A 298 -10.66 9.10 11.05
CA ILE A 298 -9.25 9.43 11.11
C ILE A 298 -9.02 10.57 10.14
N ALA A 299 -8.61 11.73 10.65
CA ALA A 299 -8.24 12.87 9.81
C ALA A 299 -6.73 13.07 9.84
N HIS A 300 -6.12 13.26 8.67
CA HIS A 300 -4.73 13.67 8.55
C HIS A 300 -4.63 15.20 8.43
N ASP A 301 -3.78 15.81 9.25
CA ASP A 301 -3.48 17.24 9.21
C ASP A 301 -1.99 17.42 8.92
N LEU A 302 -1.68 17.99 7.77
CA LEU A 302 -0.30 18.25 7.31
C LEU A 302 0.29 19.49 7.99
N GLU A 303 -0.54 20.36 8.55
CA GLU A 303 -0.11 21.52 9.28
C GLU A 303 -0.32 21.29 10.78
N LYS A 304 0.59 21.78 11.62
CA LYS A 304 0.20 22.11 12.99
C LYS A 304 -0.76 23.30 12.93
N LEU A 305 -1.96 23.10 12.40
CA LEU A 305 -2.99 24.12 12.43
C LEU A 305 -3.35 24.32 13.90
N THR A 306 -3.37 25.60 14.30
CA THR A 306 -3.86 26.08 15.59
C THR A 306 -5.35 25.82 15.81
N VAL A 307 -6.01 25.10 14.90
CA VAL A 307 -7.44 24.84 14.87
C VAL A 307 -7.68 23.34 15.05
N PRO A 308 -8.47 22.92 16.04
CA PRO A 308 -8.72 21.51 16.31
C PRO A 308 -9.69 20.90 15.29
N VAL A 309 -9.18 20.51 14.11
CA VAL A 309 -9.97 19.95 13.00
C VAL A 309 -10.69 18.66 13.41
N VAL A 310 -9.99 17.72 14.03
CA VAL A 310 -10.58 16.43 14.48
C VAL A 310 -11.67 16.64 15.54
N PRO A 311 -11.45 17.42 16.62
CA PRO A 311 -12.53 17.73 17.55
C PRO A 311 -13.70 18.50 16.93
N THR A 312 -13.43 19.37 15.95
CA THR A 312 -14.48 20.11 15.24
C THR A 312 -15.34 19.16 14.45
N ALA A 313 -14.73 18.27 13.65
CA ALA A 313 -15.44 17.22 12.93
C ALA A 313 -16.19 16.28 13.89
N LEU A 314 -15.58 15.87 15.00
CA LEU A 314 -16.24 15.02 16.01
C LEU A 314 -17.47 15.70 16.64
N VAL A 315 -17.42 17.01 16.92
CA VAL A 315 -18.57 17.75 17.46
C VAL A 315 -19.63 18.00 16.38
N MET A 316 -19.23 18.38 15.16
CA MET A 316 -20.15 18.52 14.02
C MET A 316 -20.93 17.23 13.79
N ILE A 317 -20.20 16.11 13.73
CA ILE A 317 -20.77 14.78 13.58
C ILE A 317 -21.63 14.47 14.81
N GLN A 318 -21.11 14.62 16.04
CA GLN A 318 -21.81 14.24 17.28
C GLN A 318 -23.11 15.01 17.56
N CYS A 319 -23.11 16.31 17.30
CA CYS A 319 -24.22 17.20 17.59
C CYS A 319 -25.11 17.48 16.38
N SER A 320 -24.76 16.95 15.19
CA SER A 320 -25.37 17.31 13.90
C SER A 320 -25.51 18.83 13.75
N CYS A 321 -24.41 19.54 13.95
CA CYS A 321 -24.35 21.00 13.93
C CYS A 321 -23.39 21.52 12.85
N THR A 322 -23.55 22.78 12.49
CA THR A 322 -22.70 23.46 11.50
C THR A 322 -21.26 23.63 12.00
N LEU A 323 -20.34 23.93 11.08
CA LEU A 323 -18.94 24.20 11.41
C LEU A 323 -18.78 25.35 12.42
N ALA A 324 -19.60 26.40 12.28
CA ALA A 324 -19.58 27.55 13.19
C ALA A 324 -20.06 27.17 14.59
N GLU A 325 -21.12 26.36 14.68
CA GLU A 325 -21.66 25.87 15.96
C GLU A 325 -20.70 24.89 16.64
N ALA A 326 -20.07 23.98 15.88
CA ALA A 326 -19.09 23.06 16.43
C ALA A 326 -17.85 23.77 16.96
N ARG A 327 -17.36 24.79 16.23
CA ARG A 327 -16.29 25.67 16.73
C ARG A 327 -16.72 26.39 17.99
N HIS A 328 -17.93 26.96 18.01
CA HIS A 328 -18.47 27.60 19.20
C HIS A 328 -18.53 26.65 20.41
N HIS A 329 -18.99 25.41 20.22
CA HIS A 329 -19.03 24.39 21.27
C HIS A 329 -17.64 24.05 21.83
N LEU A 330 -16.63 23.99 20.96
CA LEU A 330 -15.24 23.76 21.37
C LEU A 330 -14.66 24.96 22.10
N ASP A 331 -14.89 26.17 21.58
CA ASP A 331 -14.41 27.43 22.16
C ASP A 331 -15.07 27.72 23.53
N CYS A 332 -16.28 27.20 23.77
CA CYS A 332 -16.96 27.28 25.06
C CYS A 332 -16.30 26.43 26.16
N HIS A 333 -15.31 25.59 25.84
CA HIS A 333 -14.59 24.80 26.83
C HIS A 333 -13.09 25.07 26.77
N PRO A 334 -12.43 25.27 27.93
CA PRO A 334 -10.99 25.47 28.00
C PRO A 334 -10.19 24.21 27.61
N VAL A 335 -10.83 23.04 27.61
CA VAL A 335 -10.24 21.75 27.27
C VAL A 335 -11.11 21.05 26.23
N ILE A 336 -10.53 20.81 25.05
CA ILE A 336 -11.18 20.18 23.90
C ILE A 336 -11.84 18.84 24.25
N ARG A 337 -11.16 17.98 25.01
CA ARG A 337 -11.70 16.67 25.43
C ARG A 337 -13.01 16.83 26.20
N ASP A 338 -13.13 17.88 27.00
CA ASP A 338 -14.28 18.09 27.87
C ASP A 338 -15.46 18.64 27.06
N ALA A 339 -15.21 19.51 26.07
CA ALA A 339 -16.22 19.89 25.05
C ALA A 339 -16.77 18.67 24.31
N VAL A 340 -15.88 17.82 23.80
CA VAL A 340 -16.24 16.60 23.07
C VAL A 340 -17.06 15.67 23.99
N SER A 341 -16.61 15.45 25.23
CA SER A 341 -17.30 14.60 26.21
C SER A 341 -18.69 15.12 26.60
N ALA A 342 -18.85 16.45 26.71
CA ALA A 342 -20.15 17.07 26.96
C ALA A 342 -21.15 16.81 25.81
N CYS A 343 -20.67 16.86 24.56
CA CYS A 343 -21.46 16.54 23.37
C CYS A 343 -21.89 15.07 23.32
N PHE A 344 -21.06 14.15 23.81
CA PHE A 344 -21.42 12.73 23.94
C PHE A 344 -22.40 12.45 25.10
N SER A 345 -22.36 13.27 26.16
CA SER A 345 -23.20 13.09 27.35
C SER A 345 -24.61 13.67 27.18
N SER A 346 -24.76 14.77 26.44
CA SER A 346 -26.05 15.39 26.15
C SER A 346 -26.96 14.53 25.26
N SER A 347 -26.36 13.70 24.40
CA SER A 347 -27.09 12.78 23.51
C SER A 347 -27.75 11.62 24.28
N LYS A 348 -27.15 11.15 25.39
CA LYS A 348 -27.74 10.08 26.23
C LYS A 348 -29.03 10.54 26.94
N ASN A 349 -29.11 11.80 27.35
CA ASN A 349 -30.27 12.34 28.07
C ASN A 349 -31.49 12.66 27.18
N LYS A 350 -31.36 12.62 25.84
CA LYS A 350 -32.49 12.80 24.92
C LYS A 350 -33.27 11.51 24.62
N SER A 351 -32.86 10.36 25.16
CA SER A 351 -33.46 9.04 24.88
C SER A 351 -34.43 8.52 25.95
N THR A 352 -34.72 9.31 27.00
CA THR A 352 -35.58 8.87 28.14
C THR A 352 -36.81 9.74 28.39
N VAL A 353 -37.23 10.55 27.41
CA VAL A 353 -38.53 11.22 27.45
C VAL A 353 -39.15 11.12 26.06
N ASP A 354 -39.74 9.97 25.77
CA ASP A 354 -41.04 9.78 25.14
C ASP A 354 -41.46 8.30 25.27
#